data_AF-A0A2U0U737-F1
#
_entry.id   AF-A0A2U0U737-F1
#
_cell.length_a   1.000
_cell.length_b   1.000
_cell.length_c   1.000
_cell.angle_alpha   90.00
_cell.angle_beta   90.00
_cell.angle_gamma   90.00
#
_symmetry.space_group_name_H-M   'P 1'
#
loop_
_entity.id
_entity.type
_entity.pdbx_description
1 polymer ?
#
loop_
_entity_poly.entity_id
_entity_poly.type
_entity_poly.pdbx_seq_one_letter_code
_entity_poly.pdbx_strand_id
1 'polypeptide(L)'
;MVSRETKYLEELIAQGEHQQQDFKYKIQDPAKLAKSVSAFANTFGGRLLIGVRDDGKLSGVRDEEEIYMMRKAATECCHPASAISFDTYHVEGHSIVIATIPPSDCRPIFAVDESGHKIAYVRVADENIVASPVHLEMWKQDRASTVVMTYNDDETHLINTLRQHPDATLNRVVRFSGLSRFKVIKKLARFIRYNIAEIRLKDEQFVFGLTVS
;
A
#
# COMPACT_ATOMS: atom_id res chain seq x y z
N MET A 1 8.63 -28.27 25.55
CA MET A 1 7.40 -27.85 24.87
C MET A 1 7.70 -26.55 24.14
N VAL A 2 7.50 -26.48 22.83
CA VAL A 2 7.61 -25.22 22.08
C VAL A 2 6.46 -24.31 22.50
N SER A 3 6.73 -23.04 22.84
CA SER A 3 5.69 -22.12 23.30
C SER A 3 4.71 -21.80 22.16
N ARG A 4 3.49 -21.38 22.50
CA ARG A 4 2.47 -20.97 21.52
C ARG A 4 2.96 -19.79 20.67
N GLU A 5 3.74 -18.90 21.26
CA GLU A 5 4.35 -17.74 20.63
C GLU A 5 5.40 -18.12 19.58
N THR A 6 6.23 -19.11 19.89
CA THR A 6 7.22 -19.65 18.92
C THR A 6 6.53 -20.26 17.71
N LYS A 7 5.49 -21.09 17.92
CA LYS A 7 4.74 -21.69 16.80
C LYS A 7 4.09 -20.65 15.90
N TYR A 8 3.50 -19.61 16.49
CA TYR A 8 2.91 -18.52 15.72
C TYR A 8 3.95 -17.83 14.84
N LEU A 9 5.13 -17.50 15.39
CA LEU A 9 6.20 -16.87 14.61
C LEU A 9 6.71 -17.77 13.47
N GLU A 10 6.89 -19.07 13.73
CA GLU A 10 7.27 -20.06 12.71
C GLU A 10 6.25 -20.12 11.57
N GLU A 11 4.94 -20.09 11.89
CA GLU A 11 3.86 -20.04 10.90
C GLU A 11 3.92 -18.76 10.06
N LEU A 12 4.28 -17.62 10.65
CA LEU A 12 4.43 -16.37 9.90
C LEU A 12 5.63 -16.43 8.96
N ILE A 13 6.77 -16.93 9.42
CA ILE A 13 7.98 -17.05 8.59
C ILE A 13 7.72 -18.00 7.42
N ALA A 14 7.01 -19.11 7.66
CA ALA A 14 6.62 -20.06 6.63
C ALA A 14 5.69 -19.47 5.55
N GLN A 15 4.97 -18.38 5.85
CA GLN A 15 4.16 -17.66 4.85
C GLN A 15 5.01 -16.86 3.85
N GLY A 16 6.27 -16.54 4.18
CA GLY A 16 7.15 -15.71 3.35
C GLY A 16 6.68 -14.26 3.20
N GLU A 17 7.36 -13.47 2.38
CA GLU A 17 6.92 -12.10 2.06
C GLU A 17 5.71 -12.12 1.13
N HIS A 18 4.75 -11.23 1.39
CA HIS A 18 3.53 -11.10 0.61
C HIS A 18 2.87 -9.73 0.85
N GLN A 19 1.68 -9.52 0.31
CA GLN A 19 1.03 -8.20 0.35
C GLN A 19 0.88 -7.58 1.74
N GLN A 20 0.58 -8.39 2.74
CA GLN A 20 0.45 -7.98 4.13
C GLN A 20 1.64 -8.37 5.05
N GLN A 21 2.77 -8.83 4.51
CA GLN A 21 3.94 -9.23 5.29
C GLN A 21 5.26 -8.87 4.59
N ASP A 22 6.16 -8.22 5.32
CA ASP A 22 7.52 -7.91 4.88
C ASP A 22 8.52 -8.41 5.93
N PHE A 23 9.67 -8.90 5.48
CA PHE A 23 10.81 -9.21 6.33
C PHE A 23 11.80 -8.04 6.33
N LYS A 24 12.39 -7.80 7.50
CA LYS A 24 13.44 -6.80 7.67
C LYS A 24 14.50 -7.37 8.61
N TYR A 25 15.73 -7.47 8.12
CA TYR A 25 16.86 -7.85 8.96
C TYR A 25 17.09 -6.83 10.10
N LYS A 26 17.07 -5.53 9.78
CA LYS A 26 17.17 -4.39 10.71
C LYS A 26 16.63 -3.11 10.08
N ILE A 27 16.28 -2.12 10.88
CA ILE A 27 15.87 -0.79 10.37
C ILE A 27 17.09 0.14 10.33
N GLN A 28 17.57 0.43 9.13
CA GLN A 28 18.69 1.35 8.93
C GLN A 28 18.25 2.82 8.86
N ASP A 29 17.05 3.06 8.35
CA ASP A 29 16.60 4.39 7.95
C ASP A 29 15.07 4.48 8.07
N PRO A 30 14.54 5.35 8.96
CA PRO A 30 13.11 5.55 9.13
C PRO A 30 12.42 6.07 7.86
N ALA A 31 13.11 6.85 7.01
CA ALA A 31 12.54 7.39 5.78
C ALA A 31 12.31 6.29 4.73
N LYS A 32 13.22 5.31 4.63
CA LYS A 32 13.01 4.11 3.80
C LYS A 32 11.85 3.28 4.33
N LEU A 33 11.77 3.11 5.65
CA LEU A 33 10.71 2.34 6.28
C LEU A 33 9.33 3.01 6.12
N ALA A 34 9.29 4.34 6.12
CA ALA A 34 8.05 5.12 5.92
C ALA A 34 7.35 4.77 4.60
N LYS A 35 8.08 4.30 3.57
CA LYS A 35 7.50 3.80 2.31
C LYS A 35 6.65 2.56 2.55
N SER A 36 7.17 1.58 3.30
CA SER A 36 6.40 0.38 3.69
C SER A 36 5.21 0.75 4.58
N VAL A 37 5.42 1.63 5.57
CA VAL A 37 4.32 2.10 6.44
C VAL A 37 3.21 2.77 5.63
N SER A 38 3.57 3.68 4.72
CA SER A 38 2.63 4.33 3.80
C SER A 38 1.90 3.31 2.94
N ALA A 39 2.61 2.35 2.35
CA ALA A 39 2.03 1.32 1.49
C ALA A 39 1.02 0.43 2.23
N PHE A 40 1.37 -0.07 3.41
CA PHE A 40 0.46 -0.88 4.23
C PHE A 40 -0.78 -0.09 4.64
N ALA A 41 -0.59 1.11 5.21
CA ALA A 41 -1.68 1.95 5.69
C ALA A 41 -2.63 2.39 4.55
N ASN A 42 -2.13 2.55 3.34
CA ASN A 42 -2.95 2.90 2.17
C ASN A 42 -3.71 1.71 1.54
N THR A 43 -3.33 0.49 1.91
CA THR A 43 -3.84 -0.76 1.31
C THR A 43 -4.63 -1.56 2.34
N PHE A 44 -4.30 -2.84 2.58
CA PHE A 44 -5.01 -3.74 3.49
C PHE A 44 -4.32 -3.85 4.86
N GLY A 45 -3.45 -2.91 5.21
CA GLY A 45 -2.56 -3.05 6.35
C GLY A 45 -1.55 -4.18 6.14
N GLY A 46 -0.83 -4.51 7.20
CA GLY A 46 0.11 -5.61 7.21
C GLY A 46 1.03 -5.58 8.42
N ARG A 47 2.06 -6.43 8.36
CA ARG A 47 3.07 -6.55 9.41
C ARG A 47 4.47 -6.60 8.84
N LEU A 48 5.40 -6.05 9.61
CA LEU A 48 6.83 -6.15 9.39
C LEU A 48 7.36 -7.14 10.42
N LEU A 49 8.18 -8.11 10.00
CA LEU A 49 8.92 -9.00 10.89
C LEU A 49 10.38 -8.56 10.91
N ILE A 50 10.81 -7.99 12.03
CA ILE A 50 12.12 -7.37 12.20
C ILE A 50 13.05 -8.31 12.96
N GLY A 51 14.26 -8.51 12.44
CA GLY A 51 15.18 -9.55 12.88
C GLY A 51 15.05 -10.87 12.11
N VAL A 52 14.37 -10.82 10.95
CA VAL A 52 14.22 -11.94 10.01
C VAL A 52 14.87 -11.54 8.69
N ARG A 53 15.72 -12.41 8.15
CA ARG A 53 16.34 -12.23 6.83
C ARG A 53 15.37 -12.63 5.71
N ASP A 54 15.69 -12.22 4.49
CA ASP A 54 14.89 -12.51 3.29
C ASP A 54 14.73 -14.03 3.03
N ASP A 55 15.67 -14.85 3.53
CA ASP A 55 15.61 -16.33 3.49
C ASP A 55 14.79 -16.95 4.64
N GLY A 56 14.15 -16.13 5.48
CA GLY A 56 13.39 -16.53 6.65
C GLY A 56 14.23 -16.84 7.89
N LYS A 57 15.57 -16.73 7.82
CA LYS A 57 16.44 -17.03 8.96
C LYS A 57 16.33 -15.97 10.06
N LEU A 58 16.17 -16.43 11.29
CA LEU A 58 16.22 -15.59 12.49
C LEU A 58 17.62 -15.02 12.69
N SER A 59 17.72 -13.71 12.82
CA SER A 59 18.95 -13.01 13.18
C SER A 59 18.86 -12.25 14.49
N GLY A 60 17.64 -11.93 14.92
CA GLY A 60 17.38 -11.11 16.09
C GLY A 60 17.74 -9.63 15.90
N VAL A 61 17.19 -8.80 16.79
CA VAL A 61 17.46 -7.36 16.86
C VAL A 61 17.47 -6.86 18.31
N ARG A 62 17.96 -5.63 18.49
CA ARG A 62 17.75 -4.87 19.74
C ARG A 62 16.37 -4.21 19.68
N ASP A 63 15.43 -4.79 20.40
CA ASP A 63 14.01 -4.42 20.38
C ASP A 63 13.76 -2.92 20.61
N GLU A 64 14.37 -2.31 21.62
CA GLU A 64 14.16 -0.87 21.94
C GLU A 64 14.56 0.06 20.79
N GLU A 65 15.71 -0.19 20.17
CA GLU A 65 16.24 0.63 19.07
C GLU A 65 15.36 0.49 17.82
N GLU A 66 14.99 -0.73 17.45
CA GLU A 66 14.14 -0.98 16.29
C GLU A 66 12.73 -0.42 16.49
N ILE A 67 12.12 -0.62 17.67
CA ILE A 67 10.82 -0.04 18.01
C ILE A 67 10.86 1.48 17.91
N TYR A 68 11.91 2.13 18.42
CA TYR A 68 12.07 3.57 18.31
C TYR A 68 12.13 4.04 16.84
N MET A 69 12.95 3.38 16.02
CA MET A 69 13.10 3.72 14.60
C MET A 69 11.79 3.52 13.81
N MET A 70 11.03 2.47 14.12
CA MET A 70 9.73 2.20 13.49
C MET A 70 8.65 3.19 13.92
N ARG A 71 8.61 3.56 15.21
CA ARG A 71 7.73 4.63 15.69
C ARG A 71 8.03 5.93 14.97
N LYS A 72 9.31 6.31 14.90
CA LYS A 72 9.77 7.50 14.17
C LYS A 72 9.34 7.47 12.70
N ALA A 73 9.49 6.35 12.01
CA ALA A 73 9.03 6.20 10.63
C ALA A 73 7.52 6.48 10.49
N ALA A 74 6.71 5.91 11.38
CA ALA A 74 5.25 6.05 11.34
C ALA A 74 4.73 7.42 11.79
N THR A 75 5.42 8.11 12.70
CA THR A 75 4.92 9.37 13.29
C THR A 75 5.59 10.62 12.73
N GLU A 76 6.87 10.55 12.36
CA GLU A 76 7.66 11.71 11.89
C GLU A 76 7.89 11.68 10.37
N CYS A 77 8.06 10.49 9.80
CA CYS A 77 8.30 10.32 8.35
C CYS A 77 7.02 10.03 7.56
N CYS A 78 5.87 9.91 8.22
CA CYS A 78 4.56 9.79 7.57
C CYS A 78 3.65 10.99 7.86
N HIS A 79 2.83 11.35 6.87
CA HIS A 79 1.87 12.43 6.99
C HIS A 79 0.51 12.06 6.37
N PRO A 80 -0.61 12.11 7.12
CA PRO A 80 -0.64 12.19 8.59
C PRO A 80 0.11 11.00 9.22
N ALA A 81 0.38 11.09 10.52
CA ALA A 81 1.01 9.98 11.25
C ALA A 81 0.18 8.69 11.10
N SER A 82 0.88 7.57 10.88
CA SER A 82 0.26 6.25 10.76
C SER A 82 0.19 5.56 12.13
N ALA A 83 -0.88 4.81 12.36
CA ALA A 83 -0.95 3.89 13.48
C ALA A 83 0.06 2.74 13.30
N ILE A 84 0.68 2.32 14.39
CA ILE A 84 1.60 1.18 14.45
C ILE A 84 1.60 0.57 15.86
N SER A 85 1.60 -0.75 15.96
CA SER A 85 1.74 -1.50 17.22
C SER A 85 2.87 -2.52 17.14
N PHE A 86 3.38 -2.97 18.28
CA PHE A 86 4.56 -3.83 18.35
C PHE A 86 4.33 -5.00 19.30
N ASP A 87 4.77 -6.18 18.87
CA ASP A 87 4.85 -7.39 19.69
C ASP A 87 6.29 -7.93 19.60
N THR A 88 6.92 -8.24 20.73
CA THR A 88 8.28 -8.79 20.77
C THR A 88 8.24 -10.27 21.12
N TYR A 89 8.91 -11.09 20.33
CA TYR A 89 9.01 -12.54 20.49
C TYR A 89 10.45 -12.94 20.73
N HIS A 90 10.69 -13.82 21.71
CA HIS A 90 12.02 -14.37 21.98
C HIS A 90 12.06 -15.84 21.54
N VAL A 91 12.80 -16.13 20.47
CA VAL A 91 12.88 -17.47 19.86
C VAL A 91 14.33 -17.80 19.54
N GLU A 92 14.78 -18.99 19.95
CA GLU A 92 16.17 -19.45 19.72
C GLU A 92 17.26 -18.47 20.20
N GLY A 93 16.99 -17.71 21.27
CA GLY A 93 17.90 -16.69 21.79
C GLY A 93 17.92 -15.37 20.98
N HIS A 94 17.06 -15.24 19.97
CA HIS A 94 16.88 -14.04 19.18
C HIS A 94 15.60 -13.29 19.60
N SER A 95 15.68 -11.97 19.64
CA SER A 95 14.51 -11.09 19.79
C SER A 95 14.00 -10.67 18.41
N ILE A 96 12.73 -10.96 18.13
CA ILE A 96 12.06 -10.66 16.86
C ILE A 96 10.92 -9.70 17.17
N VAL A 97 10.88 -8.57 16.48
CA VAL A 97 9.80 -7.58 16.66
C VAL A 97 8.83 -7.71 15.50
N ILE A 98 7.54 -7.86 15.80
CA ILE A 98 6.47 -7.76 14.83
C ILE A 98 5.85 -6.38 14.95
N ALA A 99 5.97 -5.56 13.91
CA ALA A 99 5.30 -4.27 13.85
C ALA A 99 4.07 -4.36 12.95
N THR A 100 2.90 -4.08 13.50
CA THR A 100 1.62 -4.17 12.79
C THR A 100 1.13 -2.78 12.41
N ILE A 101 0.86 -2.57 11.12
CA ILE A 101 0.31 -1.35 10.55
C ILE A 101 -1.10 -1.67 10.04
N PRO A 102 -2.17 -1.16 10.67
CA PRO A 102 -3.53 -1.37 10.17
C PRO A 102 -3.79 -0.55 8.88
N PRO A 103 -4.78 -0.93 8.06
CA PRO A 103 -5.31 -0.02 7.04
C PRO A 103 -5.75 1.29 7.70
N SER A 104 -5.47 2.42 7.05
CA SER A 104 -5.89 3.73 7.55
C SER A 104 -7.31 4.06 7.08
N ASP A 105 -8.13 4.55 8.00
CA ASP A 105 -9.43 5.15 7.67
C ASP A 105 -9.27 6.51 6.98
N CYS A 106 -8.11 7.15 7.13
CA CYS A 106 -7.80 8.49 6.64
C CYS A 106 -6.70 8.48 5.58
N ARG A 107 -6.91 7.75 4.48
CA ARG A 107 -5.99 7.71 3.32
C ARG A 107 -6.06 8.98 2.45
N PRO A 108 -4.98 9.42 1.80
CA PRO A 108 -3.63 8.83 1.82
C PRO A 108 -2.84 9.13 3.09
N ILE A 109 -2.03 8.15 3.50
CA ILE A 109 -0.81 8.31 4.29
C ILE A 109 0.36 8.52 3.34
N PHE A 110 1.02 9.67 3.40
CA PHE A 110 2.23 9.96 2.63
C PHE A 110 3.47 9.57 3.42
N ALA A 111 4.49 9.03 2.76
CA ALA A 111 5.86 9.04 3.26
C ALA A 111 6.53 10.36 2.82
N VAL A 112 7.32 10.95 3.72
CA VAL A 112 8.09 12.17 3.47
C VAL A 112 9.53 11.77 3.19
N ASP A 113 10.06 12.13 2.02
CA ASP A 113 11.47 11.91 1.70
C ASP A 113 12.40 12.96 2.36
N GLU A 114 13.70 12.78 2.23
CA GLU A 114 14.72 13.69 2.79
C GLU A 114 14.61 15.13 2.26
N SER A 115 14.01 15.30 1.07
CA SER A 115 13.78 16.61 0.44
C SER A 115 12.44 17.24 0.85
N GLY A 116 11.65 16.56 1.70
CA GLY A 116 10.34 17.01 2.16
C GLY A 116 9.19 16.71 1.19
N HIS A 117 9.42 15.97 0.10
CA HIS A 117 8.35 15.59 -0.81
C HIS A 117 7.46 14.52 -0.19
N LYS A 118 6.15 14.70 -0.33
CA LYS A 118 5.12 13.77 0.14
C LYS A 118 4.74 12.81 -0.98
N ILE A 119 5.04 11.53 -0.80
CA ILE A 119 4.74 10.47 -1.77
C ILE A 119 3.90 9.40 -1.08
N ALA A 120 2.74 9.08 -1.65
CA ALA A 120 1.91 7.98 -1.16
C ALA A 120 2.29 6.69 -1.90
N TYR A 121 2.32 5.58 -1.19
CA TYR A 121 2.60 4.25 -1.73
C TYR A 121 1.38 3.33 -1.57
N VAL A 122 1.30 2.28 -2.38
CA VAL A 122 0.33 1.18 -2.28
C VAL A 122 1.08 -0.16 -2.31
N ARG A 123 0.55 -1.19 -1.64
CA ARG A 123 1.11 -2.56 -1.68
C ARG A 123 0.54 -3.31 -2.86
N VAL A 124 1.40 -3.80 -3.75
CA VAL A 124 1.04 -4.72 -4.82
C VAL A 124 1.99 -5.90 -4.73
N ALA A 125 1.46 -7.11 -4.48
CA ALA A 125 2.27 -8.23 -4.02
C ALA A 125 3.19 -7.78 -2.85
N ASP A 126 4.44 -8.20 -2.83
CA ASP A 126 5.46 -7.85 -1.84
C ASP A 126 6.13 -6.47 -2.06
N GLU A 127 5.66 -5.67 -3.03
CA GLU A 127 6.30 -4.40 -3.40
C GLU A 127 5.54 -3.15 -2.93
N ASN A 128 6.31 -2.07 -2.71
CA ASN A 128 5.80 -0.73 -2.38
C ASN A 128 5.82 0.17 -3.62
N ILE A 129 4.67 0.33 -4.27
CA ILE A 129 4.57 1.06 -5.54
C ILE A 129 4.02 2.47 -5.31
N VAL A 130 4.57 3.47 -6.02
CA VAL A 130 4.08 4.86 -5.94
C VAL A 130 2.62 4.94 -6.39
N ALA A 131 1.75 5.51 -5.56
CA ALA A 131 0.34 5.62 -5.87
C ALA A 131 0.09 6.48 -7.12
N SER A 132 -0.56 5.89 -8.13
CA SER A 132 -1.10 6.62 -9.29
C SER A 132 -2.01 7.80 -8.89
N PRO A 133 -2.10 8.88 -9.70
CA PRO A 133 -3.08 9.95 -9.52
C PRO A 133 -4.53 9.46 -9.37
N VAL A 134 -4.86 8.29 -9.92
CA VAL A 134 -6.18 7.69 -9.76
C VAL A 134 -6.41 7.19 -8.33
N HIS A 135 -5.42 6.57 -7.67
CA HIS A 135 -5.52 6.21 -6.24
C HIS A 135 -5.75 7.45 -5.35
N LEU A 136 -4.99 8.51 -5.59
CA LEU A 136 -5.12 9.77 -4.84
C LEU A 136 -6.53 10.35 -4.97
N GLU A 137 -7.08 10.35 -6.19
CA GLU A 137 -8.44 10.82 -6.43
C GLU A 137 -9.49 9.88 -5.83
N MET A 138 -9.27 8.55 -5.82
CA MET A 138 -10.16 7.60 -5.14
C MET A 138 -10.28 7.93 -3.65
N TRP A 139 -9.15 8.03 -2.94
CA TRP A 139 -9.15 8.33 -1.51
C TRP A 139 -9.74 9.71 -1.19
N LYS A 140 -9.52 10.69 -2.06
CA LYS A 140 -10.16 12.01 -1.94
C LYS A 140 -11.68 11.91 -2.02
N GLN A 141 -12.20 11.08 -2.93
CA GLN A 141 -13.65 10.88 -3.09
C GLN A 141 -14.26 10.01 -1.99
N ASP A 142 -13.50 9.13 -1.33
CA ASP A 142 -13.98 8.38 -0.15
C ASP A 142 -14.30 9.30 1.03
N ARG A 143 -13.55 10.39 1.19
CA ARG A 143 -13.79 11.39 2.22
C ARG A 143 -14.94 12.35 1.90
N ALA A 144 -15.34 12.44 0.63
CA ALA A 144 -16.40 13.34 0.19
C ALA A 144 -17.74 12.58 0.15
N SER A 145 -18.69 12.98 1.00
CA SER A 145 -20.02 12.38 1.06
C SER A 145 -20.69 12.29 -0.32
N THR A 146 -20.95 11.05 -0.75
CA THR A 146 -21.86 10.58 -1.80
C THR A 146 -22.17 11.55 -2.95
N VAL A 147 -21.33 11.55 -3.99
CA VAL A 147 -21.75 12.03 -5.32
C VAL A 147 -22.50 10.89 -6.00
N VAL A 148 -23.82 11.02 -6.17
CA VAL A 148 -24.62 10.10 -6.99
C VAL A 148 -24.06 10.08 -8.41
N MET A 149 -23.70 8.90 -8.90
CA MET A 149 -23.23 8.72 -10.27
C MET A 149 -24.39 8.98 -11.24
N THR A 150 -24.27 10.03 -12.04
CA THR A 150 -25.21 10.32 -13.13
C THR A 150 -24.54 9.91 -14.43
N TYR A 151 -25.10 8.88 -15.08
CA TYR A 151 -24.66 8.42 -16.39
C TYR A 151 -24.80 9.57 -17.40
N ASN A 152 -23.66 10.13 -17.82
CA ASN A 152 -23.57 11.12 -18.88
C ASN A 152 -22.71 10.61 -20.04
N ASP A 153 -22.75 11.30 -21.18
CA ASP A 153 -22.07 10.87 -22.42
C ASP A 153 -20.57 10.57 -22.21
N ASP A 154 -19.90 11.35 -21.36
CA ASP A 154 -18.50 11.14 -21.01
C ASP A 154 -18.27 9.78 -20.29
N GLU A 155 -19.21 9.31 -19.46
CA GLU A 155 -19.08 8.02 -18.75
C GLU A 155 -19.22 6.84 -19.72
N THR A 156 -20.24 6.87 -20.58
CA THR A 156 -20.43 5.88 -21.65
C THR A 156 -19.21 5.80 -22.56
N HIS A 157 -18.66 6.96 -22.95
CA HIS A 157 -17.48 7.00 -23.79
C HIS A 157 -16.23 6.40 -23.11
N LEU A 158 -16.03 6.70 -21.82
CA LEU A 158 -14.90 6.16 -21.07
C LEU A 158 -15.02 4.65 -20.83
N ILE A 159 -16.22 4.13 -20.56
CA ILE A 159 -16.49 2.69 -20.45
C ILE A 159 -16.18 1.99 -21.78
N ASN A 160 -16.64 2.56 -22.90
CA ASN A 160 -16.34 2.02 -24.23
C ASN A 160 -14.84 2.04 -24.53
N THR A 161 -14.13 3.09 -24.11
CA THR A 161 -12.67 3.19 -24.23
C THR A 161 -11.97 2.05 -23.48
N LEU A 162 -12.36 1.79 -22.22
CA LEU A 162 -11.81 0.69 -21.41
C LEU A 162 -12.13 -0.69 -22.00
N ARG A 163 -13.30 -0.85 -22.62
CA ARG A 163 -13.68 -2.09 -23.31
C ARG A 163 -12.85 -2.37 -24.55
N GLN A 164 -12.56 -1.34 -25.36
CA GLN A 164 -11.79 -1.46 -26.60
C GLN A 164 -10.28 -1.57 -26.36
N HIS A 165 -9.80 -1.00 -25.24
CA HIS A 165 -8.39 -0.96 -24.88
C HIS A 165 -8.19 -1.47 -23.45
N PRO A 166 -8.37 -2.79 -23.21
CA PRO A 166 -8.05 -3.38 -21.92
C PRO A 166 -6.57 -3.17 -21.60
N ASP A 167 -6.26 -3.03 -20.32
CA ASP A 167 -4.92 -2.77 -19.81
C ASP A 167 -4.27 -1.48 -20.39
N ALA A 168 -5.06 -0.47 -20.70
CA ALA A 168 -4.53 0.83 -21.10
C ALA A 168 -4.00 1.61 -19.88
N THR A 169 -2.82 2.22 -20.02
CA THR A 169 -2.30 3.16 -19.00
C THR A 169 -3.13 4.43 -18.94
N LEU A 170 -3.02 5.20 -17.84
CA LEU A 170 -3.74 6.49 -17.70
C LEU A 170 -3.54 7.41 -18.91
N ASN A 171 -2.30 7.51 -19.42
CA ASN A 171 -2.00 8.36 -20.58
C ASN A 171 -2.70 7.86 -21.85
N ARG A 172 -2.80 6.53 -22.04
CA ARG A 172 -3.52 5.93 -23.16
C ARG A 172 -5.03 6.14 -23.04
N VAL A 173 -5.60 5.95 -21.85
CA VAL A 173 -7.03 6.21 -21.60
C VAL A 173 -7.38 7.67 -21.88
N VAL A 174 -6.53 8.62 -21.44
CA VAL A 174 -6.69 10.05 -21.76
C VAL A 174 -6.68 10.29 -23.26
N ARG A 175 -5.71 9.71 -23.98
CA ARG A 175 -5.61 9.84 -25.43
C ARG A 175 -6.82 9.26 -26.17
N PHE A 176 -7.26 8.06 -25.81
CA PHE A 176 -8.33 7.35 -26.51
C PHE A 176 -9.72 7.90 -26.22
N SER A 177 -9.96 8.40 -24.99
CA SER A 177 -11.25 9.00 -24.63
C SER A 177 -11.44 10.43 -25.13
N GLY A 178 -10.38 11.12 -25.56
CA GLY A 178 -10.44 12.55 -25.92
C GLY A 178 -10.79 13.49 -24.75
N LEU A 179 -10.95 12.96 -23.54
CA LEU A 179 -11.28 13.73 -22.34
C LEU A 179 -10.02 14.31 -21.71
N SER A 180 -10.19 15.43 -20.99
CA SER A 180 -9.06 16.00 -20.24
C SER A 180 -8.56 15.03 -19.17
N ARG A 181 -7.25 15.05 -18.89
CA ARG A 181 -6.61 14.22 -17.86
C ARG A 181 -7.36 14.28 -16.52
N PHE A 182 -7.78 15.48 -16.13
CA PHE A 182 -8.55 15.71 -14.91
C PHE A 182 -9.90 14.98 -14.92
N LYS A 183 -10.66 15.07 -16.02
CA LYS A 183 -11.94 14.35 -16.16
C LYS A 183 -11.73 12.82 -16.10
N VAL A 184 -10.71 12.31 -16.79
CA VAL A 184 -10.40 10.87 -16.80
C VAL A 184 -10.02 10.37 -15.42
N ILE A 185 -9.12 11.05 -14.70
CA ILE A 185 -8.73 10.68 -13.34
C ILE A 185 -9.96 10.61 -12.42
N LYS A 186 -10.82 11.64 -12.45
CA LYS A 186 -12.04 11.69 -11.63
C LYS A 186 -13.00 10.55 -11.94
N LYS A 187 -13.21 10.24 -13.21
CA LYS A 187 -14.14 9.21 -13.65
C LYS A 187 -13.60 7.80 -13.41
N LEU A 188 -12.32 7.54 -13.69
CA LEU A 188 -11.68 6.26 -13.36
C LEU A 188 -11.72 5.99 -11.86
N ALA A 189 -11.39 6.98 -11.03
CA ALA A 189 -11.48 6.85 -9.58
C ALA A 189 -12.89 6.46 -9.14
N ARG A 190 -13.91 7.10 -9.72
CA ARG A 190 -15.31 6.78 -9.46
C ARG A 190 -15.67 5.36 -9.93
N PHE A 191 -15.29 4.97 -11.13
CA PHE A 191 -15.59 3.64 -11.68
C PHE A 191 -14.97 2.53 -10.84
N ILE A 192 -13.74 2.72 -10.36
CA ILE A 192 -13.08 1.75 -9.47
C ILE A 192 -13.81 1.65 -8.14
N ARG A 193 -14.20 2.79 -7.53
CA ARG A 193 -14.97 2.81 -6.28
C ARG A 193 -16.33 2.11 -6.39
N TYR A 194 -16.96 2.13 -7.57
CA TYR A 194 -18.22 1.43 -7.85
C TYR A 194 -18.03 0.04 -8.48
N ASN A 195 -16.81 -0.48 -8.51
CA ASN A 195 -16.47 -1.80 -9.08
C ASN A 195 -16.88 -1.98 -10.56
N ILE A 196 -16.89 -0.89 -11.33
CA ILE A 196 -17.10 -0.90 -12.80
C ILE A 196 -15.77 -1.12 -13.54
N ALA A 197 -14.70 -0.60 -12.97
CA ALA A 197 -13.35 -0.70 -13.50
C ALA A 197 -12.38 -1.14 -12.41
N GLU A 198 -11.20 -1.59 -12.83
CA GLU A 198 -10.11 -1.97 -11.95
C GLU A 198 -8.81 -1.27 -12.34
N ILE A 199 -7.93 -1.10 -11.36
CA ILE A 199 -6.55 -0.67 -11.54
C ILE A 199 -5.65 -1.85 -11.21
N ARG A 200 -4.74 -2.19 -12.14
CA ARG A 200 -3.79 -3.30 -11.98
C ARG A 200 -2.38 -2.81 -12.27
N LEU A 201 -1.39 -3.42 -11.65
CA LEU A 201 0.01 -3.24 -12.03
C LEU A 201 0.37 -4.28 -13.09
N LYS A 202 0.91 -3.83 -14.22
CA LYS A 202 1.39 -4.68 -15.31
C LYS A 202 2.61 -4.02 -15.94
N ASP A 203 3.70 -4.76 -16.09
CA ASP A 203 4.96 -4.27 -16.67
C ASP A 203 5.42 -2.95 -16.01
N GLU A 204 5.47 -2.89 -14.68
CA GLU A 204 5.83 -1.70 -13.88
C GLU A 204 4.90 -0.48 -14.06
N GLN A 205 3.72 -0.66 -14.66
CA GLN A 205 2.78 0.44 -14.93
C GLN A 205 1.37 0.12 -14.46
N PHE A 206 0.69 1.14 -13.91
CA PHE A 206 -0.73 1.03 -13.63
C PHE A 206 -1.54 1.10 -14.93
N VAL A 207 -2.31 0.03 -15.14
CA VAL A 207 -3.22 -0.14 -16.26
C VAL A 207 -4.66 -0.25 -15.77
N PHE A 208 -5.60 0.14 -16.64
CA PHE A 208 -7.01 0.20 -16.33
C PHE A 208 -7.81 -0.73 -17.25
N GLY A 209 -8.80 -1.40 -16.68
CA GLY A 209 -9.71 -2.29 -17.40
C GLY A 209 -11.11 -2.24 -16.78
N LEU A 210 -12.10 -2.79 -17.49
CA LEU A 210 -13.40 -3.06 -16.89
C LEU A 210 -13.29 -4.28 -15.98
N THR A 211 -13.96 -4.25 -14.83
CA THR A 211 -14.02 -5.39 -13.92
C THR A 211 -14.67 -6.57 -14.65
N VAL A 212 -14.01 -7.72 -14.67
CA VAL A 212 -14.56 -8.96 -15.23
C VAL A 212 -15.49 -9.59 -14.19
N SER A 213 -16.75 -9.83 -14.57
CA SER A 213 -17.73 -10.58 -13.76
C SER A 213 -17.56 -12.08 -13.94
#